data_AF-A0A292ZCX2-F1
#
_entry.id   AF-A0A292ZCX2-F1
#
_cell.length_a   1.000
_cell.length_b   1.000
_cell.length_c   1.000
_cell.angle_alpha   90.00
_cell.angle_beta   90.00
_cell.angle_gamma   90.00
#
_symmetry.space_group_name_H-M   'P 1'
#
loop_
_entity.id
_entity.type
_entity.pdbx_description
1 polymer ?
#
loop_
_entity_poly.entity_id
_entity_poly.type
_entity_poly.pdbx_seq_one_letter_code
_entity_poly.pdbx_strand_id
1 'polypeptide(L)' 'MEDLNYLLKREQEELLRARTAHSPEAGRVHERLAQGYATRIRHHPHPYRSRRADGSTPFNPFPFNVEGGAA' A
#
# COMPACT_ATOMS: atom_id res chain seq x y z
N MET A 1 8.94 11.30 6.73
CA MET A 1 8.35 10.37 5.76
C MET A 1 8.14 9.06 6.50
N GLU A 2 6.92 8.52 6.52
CA GLU A 2 6.63 7.24 7.17
C GLU A 2 7.18 6.09 6.33
N ASP A 3 7.48 4.94 6.94
CA ASP A 3 8.00 3.77 6.22
C ASP A 3 6.86 3.00 5.53
N LEU A 4 7.02 2.65 4.25
CA LEU A 4 6.00 1.92 3.48
C LEU A 4 5.71 0.52 4.06
N ASN A 5 6.73 -0.21 4.53
CA ASN A 5 6.55 -1.52 5.15
C ASN A 5 5.78 -1.41 6.46
N TYR A 6 6.01 -0.34 7.23
CA TYR A 6 5.19 -0.05 8.40
C TYR A 6 3.72 0.16 8.02
N LEU A 7 3.44 0.98 7.00
CA LEU A 7 2.07 1.24 6.56
C LEU A 7 1.37 -0.05 6.07
N LEU A 8 2.06 -0.86 5.26
CA LEU A 8 1.56 -2.15 4.77
C LEU A 8 1.27 -3.12 5.92
N LYS A 9 2.20 -3.24 6.87
CA LYS A 9 2.03 -4.11 8.03
C LYS A 9 0.81 -3.69 8.86
N ARG A 10 0.67 -2.39 9.13
CA ARG A 10 -0.46 -1.86 9.91
C ARG A 10 -1.79 -2.04 9.21
N GLU A 11 -1.87 -1.83 7.90
CA GLU A 11 -3.06 -2.12 7.11
C GLU A 11 -3.49 -3.60 7.26
N GLN A 12 -2.54 -4.53 7.10
CA GLN A 12 -2.82 -5.96 7.23
C GLN A 12 -3.27 -6.36 8.64
N GLU A 13 -2.64 -5.82 9.68
CA GLU A 13 -3.04 -6.06 11.06
C GLU A 13 -4.48 -5.58 11.33
N GLU A 14 -4.85 -4.39 10.87
CA GLU A 14 -6.20 -3.86 11.07
C GLU A 14 -7.24 -4.62 10.23
N LEU A 15 -6.92 -5.07 9.01
CA LEU A 15 -7.80 -5.96 8.24
C LEU A 15 -8.04 -7.30 8.94
N LEU A 16 -7.00 -7.88 9.54
CA LEU A 16 -7.14 -9.12 10.32
C LEU A 16 -8.01 -8.89 11.55
N ARG A 17 -7.79 -7.79 12.28
CA ARG A 17 -8.60 -7.42 13.45
C ARG A 17 -10.06 -7.15 13.10
N ALA A 18 -10.34 -6.54 11.94
CA ALA A 18 -11.70 -6.35 11.45
C ALA A 18 -12.42 -7.70 11.24
N ARG A 19 -11.72 -8.69 10.67
CA ARG A 19 -12.26 -10.03 10.40
C ARG A 19 -12.46 -10.87 11.66
N THR A 20 -11.63 -10.66 12.67
CA THR A 20 -11.67 -11.41 13.94
C THR A 20 -12.34 -10.63 15.08
N ALA A 21 -12.96 -9.48 14.78
CA ALA A 21 -13.62 -8.66 15.78
C ALA A 21 -14.81 -9.38 16.42
N HIS A 22 -14.95 -9.24 17.73
CA HIS A 22 -16.02 -9.85 18.52
C HIS A 22 -17.38 -9.16 18.31
N SER A 23 -17.39 -7.93 17.76
CA SER A 23 -18.62 -7.20 17.45
C SER A 23 -18.54 -6.51 16.09
N PRO A 24 -19.69 -6.30 15.41
CA PRO A 24 -19.75 -5.54 14.17
C PRO A 24 -19.22 -4.11 14.30
N GLU A 25 -19.45 -3.46 15.44
CA GLU A 25 -18.96 -2.10 15.71
C GLU A 25 -17.43 -2.06 15.75
N ALA A 26 -16.82 -3.01 16.46
CA ALA A 26 -15.36 -3.13 16.52
C ALA A 26 -14.78 -3.45 15.13
N GLY A 27 -15.44 -4.31 14.36
CA GLY A 27 -15.09 -4.61 12.98
C GLY A 27 -15.00 -3.35 12.12
N ARG A 28 -16.05 -2.51 12.15
CA ARG A 28 -16.12 -1.24 11.40
C ARG A 28 -15.02 -0.25 11.80
N VAL A 29 -14.63 -0.22 13.08
CA VAL A 29 -13.53 0.64 13.54
C VAL A 29 -12.21 0.19 12.89
N HIS A 30 -11.91 -1.10 12.93
CA HIS A 30 -10.71 -1.65 12.31
C HIS A 30 -10.70 -1.49 10.78
N GLU A 31 -11.85 -1.63 10.11
CA GLU A 31 -11.98 -1.36 8.68
C GLU A 31 -11.64 0.10 8.33
N ARG A 32 -12.14 1.07 9.12
CA ARG A 32 -11.81 2.48 8.92
C ARG A 32 -10.32 2.77 9.11
N LEU A 33 -9.70 2.14 10.11
CA LEU A 33 -8.25 2.26 10.33
C LEU A 33 -7.47 1.68 9.14
N ALA A 34 -7.84 0.50 8.65
CA ALA A 34 -7.24 -0.11 7.47
C ALA A 34 -7.38 0.80 6.23
N GLN A 35 -8.56 1.38 6.00
CA GLN A 35 -8.78 2.35 4.92
C GLN A 35 -7.86 3.57 5.04
N GLY A 36 -7.66 4.10 6.25
CA GLY A 36 -6.73 5.20 6.48
C GLY A 36 -5.28 4.85 6.13
N TYR A 37 -4.84 3.63 6.44
CA TYR A 37 -3.52 3.14 6.01
C TYR A 37 -3.45 2.96 4.49
N ALA A 38 -4.48 2.39 3.85
CA ALA A 38 -4.58 2.22 2.40
C ALA A 38 -4.43 3.56 1.65
N THR A 39 -5.10 4.61 2.14
CA THR A 39 -4.96 5.97 1.59
C THR A 39 -3.52 6.46 1.68
N ARG A 40 -2.87 6.29 2.84
CA ARG A 40 -1.45 6.69 3.02
C ARG A 40 -0.51 5.90 2.13
N ILE A 41 -0.73 4.59 1.96
CA ILE A 41 0.04 3.74 1.05
C ILE A 41 -0.08 4.26 -0.39
N ARG A 42 -1.29 4.58 -0.83
CA ARG A 42 -1.54 5.11 -2.19
C ARG A 42 -0.83 6.44 -2.45
N HIS A 43 -0.71 7.28 -1.42
CA HIS A 43 0.00 8.56 -1.49
C HIS A 43 1.48 8.45 -1.09
N HIS A 44 1.94 7.27 -0.68
CA HIS A 44 3.32 7.09 -0.26
C HIS A 44 4.23 7.22 -1.49
N PRO A 45 5.27 8.07 -1.44
CA PRO A 45 6.23 8.16 -2.54
C PRO A 45 6.95 6.83 -2.65
N HIS A 46 6.65 6.05 -3.68
CA HIS A 46 7.24 4.74 -3.87
C HIS A 46 8.74 4.91 -4.12
N PRO A 47 9.62 4.52 -3.17
CA PRO A 47 11.07 4.76 -3.32
C PRO A 47 11.63 4.12 -4.59
N TYR A 48 10.94 3.10 -5.09
CA TYR A 48 11.26 2.34 -6.28
C TYR A 48 10.55 2.80 -7.57
N ARG A 49 9.50 3.63 -7.49
CA ARG A 49 8.79 4.18 -8.68
C ARG A 49 8.95 5.70 -8.84
N SER A 50 9.49 6.39 -7.85
CA SER A 50 9.84 7.79 -7.99
C SER A 50 10.94 7.96 -9.04
N ARG A 51 10.66 8.79 -10.05
CA ARG A 51 11.65 9.16 -11.07
C ARG A 51 12.77 9.94 -10.38
N ARG A 52 14.01 9.46 -10.51
CA ARG A 52 15.20 10.20 -10.08
C ARG A 52 15.37 11.45 -10.96
N ALA A 53 16.18 12.40 -10.50
CA ALA A 53 16.45 13.64 -11.24
C ALA A 53 17.05 13.39 -12.65
N ASP A 54 17.70 12.25 -12.84
CA ASP A 54 18.27 11.78 -14.11
C ASP A 54 17.24 11.09 -15.04
N GLY A 55 15.97 11.01 -14.64
CA GLY A 55 14.91 10.37 -15.42
C GLY A 55 14.77 8.86 -15.21
N SER A 56 15.67 8.21 -14.45
CA SER A 56 15.61 6.77 -14.18
C SER A 56 14.58 6.43 -13.10
N THR A 57 13.92 5.26 -13.22
CA THR A 57 13.14 4.66 -12.12
C THR A 57 13.97 3.58 -11.43
N PRO A 58 14.07 3.57 -10.08
CA PRO A 58 14.89 2.58 -9.38
C PRO A 58 14.41 1.13 -9.55
N PHE A 59 13.12 0.94 -9.81
CA PHE A 59 12.54 -0.35 -10.17
C PHE A 59 11.99 -0.27 -11.58
N ASN A 60 12.75 -0.84 -12.51
CA ASN A 60 12.29 -1.20 -13.83
C ASN A 60 11.97 -2.70 -13.81
N PRO A 61 10.68 -3.11 -13.77
CA PRO A 61 10.30 -4.52 -13.79
C PRO A 61 10.51 -5.16 -15.16
N PHE A 62 10.98 -4.45 -16.20
CA PHE A 62 11.31 -5.04 -17.49
C PHE A 62 12.46 -6.06 -17.34
N PRO A 63 12.33 -7.29 -17.87
CA PRO A 63 11.33 -7.76 -18.82
C PRO A 63 10.12 -8.51 -18.22
N PHE A 64 9.94 -8.54 -16.90
CA PHE A 64 8.89 -9.32 -16.24
C PHE A 64 7.46 -8.73 -16.33
N ASN A 65 7.31 -7.53 -16.91
CA ASN A 65 6.02 -6.84 -17.10
C ASN A 65 5.54 -6.81 -18.57
N VAL A 66 6.08 -7.67 -19.45
CA VAL A 66 5.72 -7.70 -20.89
C VAL A 66 4.45 -8.51 -21.12
N GLU A 67 3.35 -8.16 -20.45
CA GLU A 67 1.98 -8.48 -20.90
C GLU A 67 1.03 -7.41 -20.35
N GLY A 68 0.69 -6.41 -21.18
CA GLY A 68 -0.44 -5.53 -20.91
C GLY A 68 -0.15 -4.03 -21.01
N GLY A 69 -0.10 -3.52 -22.23
CA GLY A 69 -0.35 -2.09 -22.48
C GLY A 69 0.63 -1.41 -23.41
N ALA A 70 0.70 -1.85 -24.66
CA ALA A 70 0.92 -0.90 -25.75
C ALA A 70 -0.43 -0.22 -26.04
N ALA A 71 -0.53 1.07 -25.72
CA ALA A 71 -1.42 2.05 -26.35
C ALA A 71 -0.98 3.45 -25.94
#